data_AF-A0A954UIH7-F1
#
_entry.id   AF-A0A954UIH7-F1
#
_cell.length_a   1.000
_cell.length_b   1.000
_cell.length_c   1.000
_cell.angle_alpha   90.00
_cell.angle_beta   90.00
_cell.angle_gamma   90.00
#
_symmetry.space_group_name_H-M   'P 1'
#
loop_
_entity.id
_entity.type
_entity.pdbx_description
1 polymer ?
#
loop_
_entity_poly.entity_id
_entity_poly.type
_entity_poly.pdbx_seq_one_letter_code
_entity_poly.pdbx_strand_id
1 'polypeptide(L)'
;SNSFETVSNMARTMIEAYPLAGVLGTILAIGAAFQRGAAQDAQATMAAIVARFGDAIWSTFFGLCAAILLMFVHSLLEPRFGRLTETRGHVREVIAKAKRELAMSVGEAEVRKP
;
A
#
# COMPACT_ATOMS: atom_id res chain seq x y z
N SER A 1 0.43 0.60 -18.12
CA SER A 1 -0.70 0.96 -17.25
C SER A 1 -0.98 -0.14 -16.24
N ASN A 2 -1.00 -1.42 -16.64
CA ASN A 2 -1.42 -2.54 -15.77
C ASN A 2 -0.65 -2.68 -14.45
N SER A 3 0.68 -2.64 -14.43
CA SER A 3 1.45 -2.87 -13.19
C SER A 3 1.26 -1.78 -12.12
N PHE A 4 0.85 -0.57 -12.53
CA PHE A 4 0.69 0.56 -11.61
C PHE A 4 -0.64 0.49 -10.85
N GLU A 5 -1.73 0.19 -11.54
CA GLU A 5 -3.02 -0.11 -10.92
C GLU A 5 -2.92 -1.31 -9.99
N THR A 6 -2.18 -2.34 -10.39
CA THR A 6 -1.95 -3.51 -9.53
C THR A 6 -1.19 -3.11 -8.26
N VAL A 7 -0.11 -2.33 -8.34
CA VAL A 7 0.66 -1.92 -7.15
C VAL A 7 -0.13 -0.98 -6.24
N SER A 8 -0.90 -0.04 -6.81
CA SER A 8 -1.75 0.87 -6.04
C SER A 8 -2.87 0.12 -5.30
N ASN A 9 -3.58 -0.75 -6.02
CA ASN A 9 -4.65 -1.57 -5.43
C ASN A 9 -4.08 -2.55 -4.38
N MET A 10 -2.88 -3.10 -4.61
CA MET A 10 -2.21 -3.99 -3.66
C MET A 10 -1.73 -3.24 -2.40
N ALA A 11 -1.25 -2.01 -2.53
CA ALA A 11 -0.90 -1.17 -1.38
C ALA A 11 -2.13 -0.83 -0.53
N ARG A 12 -3.26 -0.52 -1.16
CA ARG A 12 -4.53 -0.25 -0.47
C ARG A 12 -5.05 -1.48 0.29
N THR A 13 -5.04 -2.65 -0.33
CA THR A 13 -5.45 -3.90 0.34
C THR A 13 -4.50 -4.29 1.47
N MET A 14 -3.20 -4.06 1.32
CA MET A 14 -2.23 -4.27 2.40
C MET A 14 -2.50 -3.35 3.59
N ILE A 15 -2.77 -2.06 3.36
CA ILE A 15 -3.11 -1.09 4.42
C ILE A 15 -4.33 -1.54 5.23
N GLU A 16 -5.37 -2.06 4.57
CA GLU A 16 -6.59 -2.53 5.23
C GLU A 16 -6.37 -3.85 6.01
N ALA A 17 -5.43 -4.70 5.57
CA ALA A 17 -5.15 -6.00 6.19
C ALA A 17 -4.24 -5.93 7.43
N TYR A 18 -3.35 -4.94 7.55
CA TYR A 18 -2.40 -4.84 8.68
C TYR A 18 -3.05 -4.67 10.06
N PRO A 19 -4.12 -3.85 10.24
CA PRO A 19 -4.85 -3.80 11.51
C PRO A 19 -5.47 -5.16 11.87
N LEU A 20 -5.99 -5.90 10.89
CA LEU A 20 -6.55 -7.24 11.11
C LEU A 20 -5.47 -8.25 11.53
N ALA A 21 -4.26 -8.14 10.99
CA ALA A 21 -3.11 -8.95 11.41
C ALA A 21 -2.70 -8.66 12.87
N GLY A 22 -2.75 -7.39 13.30
CA GLY A 22 -2.51 -7.01 14.70
C GLY A 22 -3.55 -7.61 15.66
N VAL A 23 -4.83 -7.57 15.29
CA VAL A 23 -5.93 -8.22 16.04
C VAL A 23 -5.77 -9.75 16.06
N LEU A 24 -5.35 -10.37 14.96
CA LEU A 24 -5.03 -11.81 14.95
C LEU A 24 -3.91 -12.16 15.94
N GLY A 25 -2.88 -11.31 16.04
CA GLY A 25 -1.77 -11.49 16.99
C GLY A 25 -2.21 -11.51 18.45
N THR A 26 -3.16 -10.64 18.84
CA THR A 26 -3.72 -10.66 20.19
C THR A 26 -4.53 -11.91 20.47
N ILE A 27 -5.37 -12.31 19.51
CA ILE A 27 -6.19 -13.53 19.63
C ILE A 27 -5.29 -14.76 19.80
N LEU A 28 -4.20 -14.85 19.03
CA LEU A 28 -3.26 -15.96 19.11
C LEU A 28 -2.51 -15.99 20.46
N ALA A 29 -2.05 -14.83 20.94
CA ALA A 29 -1.35 -14.71 22.22
C ALA A 29 -2.26 -15.06 23.42
N ILE A 30 -3.51 -14.59 23.40
CA ILE A 30 -4.53 -14.93 24.39
C ILE A 30 -4.86 -16.43 24.34
N GLY A 31 -5.07 -16.98 23.14
CA GLY A 31 -5.33 -18.42 22.95
C GLY A 31 -4.20 -19.31 23.47
N ALA A 32 -2.94 -18.93 23.21
CA ALA A 32 -1.77 -19.64 23.72
C ALA A 32 -1.64 -19.57 25.25
N ALA A 33 -2.10 -18.48 25.88
CA ALA A 33 -2.14 -18.35 27.33
C ALA A 33 -3.20 -19.27 27.96
N PHE A 34 -4.40 -19.34 27.37
CA PHE A 34 -5.48 -20.20 27.85
C PHE A 34 -5.14 -21.70 27.76
N GLN A 35 -4.47 -22.13 26.70
CA GLN A 35 -4.13 -23.55 26.52
C GLN A 35 -3.08 -24.04 27.54
N ARG A 36 -2.20 -23.15 28.04
CA ARG A 36 -1.20 -23.48 29.07
C ARG A 36 -1.71 -23.35 30.50
N GLY A 37 -2.67 -22.47 30.76
CA GLY A 37 -3.27 -22.26 32.09
C GLY A 37 -4.04 -23.46 32.63
N ALA A 38 -4.41 -24.43 31.79
CA ALA A 38 -5.07 -25.67 32.21
C ALA A 38 -4.15 -26.66 32.95
N ALA A 39 -2.84 -26.40 33.02
CA ALA A 39 -1.84 -27.36 33.52
C ALA A 39 -1.15 -26.96 34.85
N GLN A 40 -1.33 -25.75 35.39
CA GLN A 40 -0.61 -25.29 36.61
C GLN A 40 -1.44 -24.39 37.54
N ASP A 41 -1.04 -24.33 38.82
CA ASP A 41 -1.63 -23.57 39.93
C ASP A 41 -2.26 -22.21 39.55
N ALA A 42 -3.48 -21.96 40.04
CA ALA A 42 -4.31 -20.81 39.67
C ALA A 42 -3.62 -19.43 39.88
N GLN A 43 -2.77 -19.30 40.91
CA GLN A 43 -2.04 -18.06 41.20
C GLN A 43 -0.91 -17.80 40.18
N ALA A 44 -0.16 -18.84 39.79
CA ALA A 44 0.90 -18.76 38.79
C ALA A 44 0.32 -18.51 37.38
N THR A 45 -0.85 -19.09 37.13
CA THR A 45 -1.61 -18.91 35.89
C THR A 45 -2.03 -17.46 35.67
N MET A 46 -2.45 -16.72 36.71
CA MET A 46 -2.86 -15.33 36.54
C MET A 46 -1.69 -14.38 36.21
N ALA A 47 -0.53 -14.57 36.85
CA ALA A 47 0.68 -13.81 36.53
C ALA A 47 1.16 -14.08 35.09
N ALA A 48 1.07 -15.33 34.64
CA ALA A 48 1.42 -15.71 33.27
C ALA A 48 0.45 -15.11 32.23
N ILE A 49 -0.85 -15.07 32.52
CA ILE A 49 -1.87 -14.46 31.67
C ILE A 49 -1.60 -12.96 31.50
N VAL A 50 -1.34 -12.23 32.59
CA VAL A 50 -1.06 -10.78 32.55
C VAL A 50 0.19 -10.47 31.73
N ALA A 51 1.25 -11.25 31.87
CA ALA A 51 2.45 -11.08 31.05
C ALA A 51 2.16 -11.21 29.55
N ARG A 52 1.27 -12.13 29.16
CA ARG A 52 0.90 -12.35 27.75
C ARG A 52 -0.09 -11.33 27.21
N PHE A 53 -0.94 -10.75 28.05
CA PHE A 53 -1.68 -9.54 27.69
C PHE A 53 -0.73 -8.39 27.35
N GLY A 54 0.37 -8.27 28.08
CA GLY A 54 1.45 -7.33 27.74
C GLY A 54 2.00 -7.57 26.33
N ASP A 55 2.37 -8.82 26.00
CA ASP A 55 2.87 -9.18 24.67
C ASP A 55 1.84 -8.92 23.55
N ALA A 56 0.55 -9.18 23.83
CA ALA A 56 -0.55 -8.92 22.90
C ALA A 56 -0.72 -7.41 22.61
N ILE A 57 -0.62 -6.55 23.64
CA ILE A 57 -0.67 -5.10 23.48
C ILE A 57 0.46 -4.61 22.59
N TRP A 58 1.68 -5.11 22.81
CA TRP A 58 2.83 -4.79 21.95
C TRP A 58 2.62 -5.22 20.50
N SER A 59 2.04 -6.40 20.24
CA SER A 59 1.70 -6.85 18.89
C SER A 59 0.69 -5.91 18.19
N THR A 60 -0.31 -5.41 18.93
CA THR A 60 -1.31 -4.47 18.37
C THR A 60 -0.67 -3.13 18.03
N PHE A 61 0.18 -2.63 18.93
CA PHE A 61 0.90 -1.39 18.74
C PHE A 61 1.77 -1.44 17.49
N PHE A 62 2.54 -2.52 17.29
CA PHE A 62 3.33 -2.69 16.07
C PHE A 62 2.47 -2.78 14.81
N GLY A 63 1.33 -3.50 14.85
CA GLY A 63 0.40 -3.57 13.72
C GLY A 63 -0.19 -2.22 13.31
N LEU A 64 -0.58 -1.40 14.29
CA LEU A 64 -1.07 -0.03 14.06
C LEU A 64 0.03 0.91 13.57
N CYS A 65 1.21 0.88 14.20
CA CYS A 65 2.36 1.68 13.74
C CYS A 65 2.74 1.35 12.29
N ALA A 66 2.78 0.06 11.93
CA ALA A 66 3.03 -0.35 10.56
C ALA A 66 1.95 0.17 9.59
N ALA A 67 0.67 0.07 9.96
CA ALA A 67 -0.43 0.59 9.15
C ALA A 67 -0.33 2.11 8.93
N ILE A 68 -0.05 2.88 9.98
CA ILE A 68 0.12 4.34 9.91
C ILE A 68 1.31 4.70 9.02
N LEU A 69 2.45 4.02 9.17
CA LEU A 69 3.64 4.23 8.33
C LEU A 69 3.35 3.92 6.86
N LEU A 70 2.66 2.82 6.56
CA LEU A 70 2.28 2.49 5.19
C LEU A 70 1.30 3.51 4.59
N MET A 71 0.31 3.99 5.36
CA MET A 71 -0.59 5.06 4.92
C MET A 71 0.18 6.34 4.59
N PHE A 72 1.16 6.71 5.43
CA PHE A 72 2.01 7.87 5.18
C PHE A 72 2.85 7.71 3.91
N VAL A 73 3.49 6.54 3.72
CA VAL A 73 4.25 6.23 2.51
C VAL A 73 3.35 6.27 1.27
N HIS A 74 2.17 5.62 1.33
CA HIS A 74 1.19 5.64 0.24
C HIS A 74 0.78 7.06 -0.14
N SER A 75 0.50 7.92 0.85
CA SER A 75 0.20 9.35 0.67
C SER A 75 1.32 10.15 0.01
N LEU A 76 2.58 9.76 0.18
CA LEU A 76 3.72 10.42 -0.47
C LEU A 76 3.94 9.95 -1.92
N LEU A 77 3.63 8.68 -2.20
CA LEU A 77 3.79 8.09 -3.52
C LEU A 77 2.70 8.58 -4.49
N GLU A 78 1.45 8.68 -4.05
CA GLU A 78 0.29 9.11 -4.84
C GLU A 78 0.50 10.44 -5.59
N PRO A 79 0.88 11.56 -4.94
CA PRO A 79 1.11 12.83 -5.63
C PRO A 79 2.35 12.82 -6.54
N ARG A 80 3.42 12.09 -6.18
CA ARG A 80 4.62 12.02 -7.03
C ARG A 80 4.36 11.27 -8.33
N PHE A 81 3.63 10.18 -8.31
CA PHE A 81 3.31 9.42 -9.52
C PHE A 81 2.22 10.07 -10.37
N GLY A 82 1.28 10.81 -9.76
CA GLY A 82 0.34 11.65 -10.49
C GLY A 82 1.07 12.63 -11.42
N ARG A 83 2.08 13.32 -10.88
CA ARG A 83 2.89 14.27 -11.68
C ARG A 83 3.69 13.61 -12.80
N LEU A 84 4.25 12.41 -12.59
CA LEU A 84 4.97 11.69 -13.66
C LEU A 84 4.05 11.22 -14.79
N THR A 85 2.84 10.79 -14.44
CA THR A 85 1.86 10.31 -15.41
C THR A 85 1.31 11.46 -16.26
N GLU A 86 1.02 12.60 -15.63
CA GLU A 86 0.58 13.83 -16.30
C GLU A 86 1.66 14.35 -17.28
N THR A 87 2.92 14.35 -16.85
CA THR A 87 4.06 14.73 -17.72
C THR A 87 4.16 13.82 -18.96
N ARG A 88 3.99 12.50 -18.80
CA ARG A 88 4.02 11.56 -19.92
C ARG A 88 2.81 11.70 -20.84
N GLY A 89 1.64 12.02 -20.31
CA GLY A 89 0.43 12.32 -21.09
C GLY A 89 0.64 13.55 -21.97
N HIS A 90 1.16 14.63 -21.38
CA HIS A 90 1.40 15.87 -22.09
C HIS A 90 2.44 15.71 -23.21
N VAL A 91 3.54 14.99 -22.96
CA VAL A 91 4.55 14.71 -24.00
C VAL A 91 3.95 13.91 -25.17
N ARG A 92 3.09 12.91 -24.89
CA ARG A 92 2.41 12.15 -25.96
C ARG A 92 1.50 13.03 -26.80
N GLU A 93 0.78 13.94 -26.17
CA GLU A 93 -0.15 14.84 -26.86
C GLU A 93 0.59 15.87 -27.71
N VAL A 94 1.67 16.44 -27.19
CA VAL A 94 2.56 17.36 -27.93
C VAL A 94 3.20 16.65 -29.13
N ILE A 95 3.69 15.42 -28.96
CA ILE A 95 4.25 14.63 -30.07
C ILE A 95 3.16 14.32 -31.11
N ALA A 96 1.95 13.97 -30.70
CA ALA A 96 0.84 13.70 -31.62
C ALA A 96 0.44 14.94 -32.41
N LYS A 97 0.37 16.11 -31.78
CA LYS A 97 0.14 17.41 -32.44
C LYS A 97 1.25 17.75 -33.42
N ALA A 98 2.51 17.71 -32.97
CA ALA A 98 3.66 17.98 -33.82
C ALA A 98 3.70 17.04 -35.03
N LYS A 99 3.47 15.74 -34.84
CA LYS A 99 3.40 14.77 -35.94
C LYS A 99 2.29 15.11 -36.93
N ARG A 100 1.11 15.56 -36.45
CA ARG A 100 -0.01 15.96 -37.31
C ARG A 100 0.33 17.22 -38.11
N GLU A 101 0.94 18.22 -37.48
CA GLU A 101 1.35 19.46 -38.14
C GLU A 101 2.44 19.21 -39.19
N LEU A 102 3.43 18.37 -38.89
CA LEU A 102 4.44 17.94 -39.86
C LEU A 102 3.87 17.14 -41.03
N ALA A 103 2.88 16.27 -40.79
CA ALA A 103 2.22 15.54 -41.87
C ALA A 103 1.47 16.47 -42.83
N MET A 104 0.85 17.53 -42.30
CA MET A 104 0.17 18.55 -43.10
C MET A 104 1.16 19.39 -43.91
N SER A 105 2.29 19.80 -43.32
CA SER A 105 3.30 20.62 -44.02
C SER A 105 4.06 19.84 -45.10
N VAL A 106 4.30 18.53 -44.89
CA VAL A 106 4.84 17.63 -45.92
C VAL A 106 3.85 17.46 -47.07
N GLY A 107 2.55 17.31 -46.78
CA GLY A 107 1.51 17.26 -47.79
C GLY A 107 1.43 18.53 -48.65
N GLU A 108 1.56 19.71 -48.05
CA GLU A 108 1.63 20.98 -48.79
C GLU A 108 2.90 21.11 -49.64
N ALA A 109 4.04 20.61 -49.15
CA ALA A 109 5.30 20.63 -49.90
C ALA A 109 5.27 19.68 -51.11
N GLU A 110 4.55 18.56 -51.03
CA GLU A 110 4.42 17.59 -52.12
C GLU A 110 3.48 18.09 -53.23
N VAL A 111 2.41 18.79 -52.87
CA VAL A 111 1.46 19.43 -53.83
C VAL A 111 2.10 20.61 -54.58
N ARG A 112 3.18 21.20 -54.04
CA ARG A 112 3.88 22.35 -54.64
C ARG A 112 5.05 21.96 -55.55
N LYS A 113 5.38 20.68 -55.71
CA LYS A 113 6.34 20.25 -56.73
C LYS A 113 5.70 20.34 -58.12
N PRO A 114 6.30 21.06 -59.08
CA PRO A 114 5.78 21.21 -60.45
C PRO A 114 5.80 19.90 -61.23
#